data_AF-A0A673K9E8-F1
#
_entry.id   AF-A0A673K9E8-F1
#
_cell.length_a   1.000
_cell.length_b   1.000
_cell.length_c   1.000
_cell.angle_alpha   90.00
_cell.angle_beta   90.00
_cell.angle_gamma   90.00
#
_symmetry.space_group_name_H-M   'P 1'
#
loop_
_entity.id
_entity.type
_entity.pdbx_description
1 polymer ?
#
loop_
_entity_poly.entity_id
_entity_poly.type
_entity_poly.pdbx_seq_one_letter_code
_entity_poly.pdbx_strand_id
1 'polypeptide(L)'
;YNEIPLPRELQLAMEREQSTERGASSPAPEERAQVKTHHHKHSLGRRFEVLETLGRGTYGKVKLALERQRGKTVAIKSIRKDRLRDDLDRAHIQREIEITASLVHPNIIQRRRGFRNSS
;
A
#
# COMPACT_ATOMS: atom_id res chain seq x y z
N TYR A 1 51.64 16.99 -38.44
CA TYR A 1 50.19 17.17 -38.35
C TYR A 1 49.71 16.35 -37.17
N ASN A 2 49.49 16.98 -36.02
CA ASN A 2 49.00 16.28 -34.82
C ASN A 2 47.56 15.85 -35.07
N GLU A 3 47.31 14.54 -35.05
CA GLU A 3 45.96 14.00 -35.03
C GLU A 3 45.30 14.37 -33.70
N ILE A 4 44.19 15.10 -33.77
CA ILE A 4 43.35 15.40 -32.60
C ILE A 4 42.59 14.11 -32.27
N PRO A 5 42.74 13.51 -31.07
CA PRO A 5 41.97 12.34 -30.70
C PRO A 5 40.48 12.70 -30.66
N LEU A 6 39.64 11.86 -31.27
CA LEU A 6 38.19 12.04 -31.25
C LEU A 6 37.67 12.01 -29.79
N PRO A 7 36.75 12.91 -29.40
CA PRO A 7 36.11 12.87 -28.09
C PRO A 7 35.41 11.53 -27.83
N ARG A 8 35.55 11.01 -26.61
CA ARG A 8 34.96 9.73 -26.16
C ARG A 8 33.46 9.60 -26.45
N GLU A 9 32.76 10.73 -26.51
CA GLU A 9 31.33 10.81 -26.81
C GLU A 9 30.99 10.42 -28.25
N LEU A 10 31.84 10.77 -29.23
CA LEU A 10 31.65 10.38 -30.62
C LEU A 10 31.96 8.90 -30.86
N GLN A 11 32.87 8.30 -30.09
CA GLN A 11 33.13 6.86 -30.11
C GLN A 11 31.90 6.06 -29.62
N LEU A 12 31.27 6.51 -28.52
CA LEU A 12 30.09 5.88 -27.92
C LEU A 12 28.81 6.09 -28.73
N ALA A 13 28.71 7.17 -29.51
CA ALA A 13 27.62 7.38 -30.45
C ALA A 13 27.67 6.33 -31.59
N MET A 14 28.87 6.06 -32.12
CA MET A 14 29.07 5.07 -33.18
C MET A 14 28.79 3.62 -32.74
N GLU A 15 28.99 3.29 -31.46
CA GLU A 15 28.66 1.97 -30.91
C GLU A 15 27.15 1.76 -30.66
N ARG A 16 26.38 2.85 -30.52
CA ARG A 16 24.94 2.78 -30.24
C ARG A 16 24.06 2.66 -31.48
N GLU A 17 24.59 2.99 -32.65
CA GLU A 17 23.83 2.95 -33.92
C GLU A 17 23.72 1.55 -34.53
N GLN A 18 24.47 0.54 -34.06
CA GLN A 18 24.41 -0.82 -34.61
C GLN A 18 23.30 -1.71 -34.02
N SER A 19 22.53 -1.25 -33.03
CA SER A 19 21.62 -2.14 -32.28
C SER A 19 20.13 -1.93 -32.55
N THR A 20 19.73 -1.09 -33.50
CA THR A 20 18.30 -0.81 -33.74
C THR A 20 17.92 -1.09 -35.18
N GLU A 21 17.50 -2.32 -35.51
CA GLU A 21 16.41 -2.60 -36.48
C GLU A 21 15.90 -4.06 -36.36
N ARG A 22 14.75 -4.26 -35.67
CA ARG A 22 13.49 -4.83 -36.21
C ARG A 22 12.57 -5.35 -35.10
N GLY A 23 11.36 -4.76 -35.02
CA GLY A 23 10.20 -5.35 -34.34
C GLY A 23 9.30 -4.32 -33.66
N ALA A 24 8.36 -3.74 -34.41
CA ALA A 24 7.43 -2.69 -33.97
C ALA A 24 6.16 -3.22 -33.27
N SER A 25 5.66 -2.47 -32.26
CA SER A 25 4.27 -1.96 -32.18
C SER A 25 4.06 -1.03 -30.95
N SER A 26 3.66 0.22 -31.20
CA SER A 26 3.26 1.28 -30.24
C SER A 26 1.81 1.10 -29.71
N PRO A 27 1.24 1.98 -28.83
CA PRO A 27 1.80 3.12 -28.08
C PRO A 27 1.53 3.10 -26.56
N ALA A 28 2.18 4.03 -25.83
CA ALA A 28 1.93 4.41 -24.44
C ALA A 28 0.55 5.12 -24.28
N PRO A 29 0.03 5.37 -23.05
CA PRO A 29 0.61 6.39 -22.18
C PRO A 29 0.56 6.07 -20.66
N GLU A 30 1.09 7.02 -19.89
CA GLU A 30 0.90 7.22 -18.44
C GLU A 30 1.87 6.49 -17.51
N GLU A 31 3.06 7.10 -17.40
CA GLU A 31 3.49 7.80 -16.18
C GLU A 31 2.70 7.47 -14.90
N ARG A 32 2.74 6.21 -14.46
CA ARG A 32 2.49 5.90 -13.06
C ARG A 32 3.73 6.31 -12.30
N ALA A 33 3.69 7.56 -11.82
CA ALA A 33 4.51 8.09 -10.75
C ALA A 33 5.02 6.94 -9.90
N GLN A 34 6.35 6.77 -9.86
CA GLN A 34 7.01 5.88 -8.92
C GLN A 34 6.56 6.33 -7.53
N VAL A 35 5.51 5.70 -7.01
CA VAL A 35 5.07 5.90 -5.64
C VAL A 35 6.20 5.30 -4.83
N LYS A 36 7.16 6.15 -4.46
CA LYS A 36 8.19 5.87 -3.47
C LYS A 36 7.45 5.19 -2.35
N THR A 37 7.59 3.88 -2.28
CA THR A 37 6.86 3.08 -1.32
C THR A 37 7.58 3.37 -0.02
N HIS A 38 7.15 4.44 0.65
CA HIS A 38 7.65 4.84 1.94
C HIS A 38 7.43 3.62 2.82
N HIS A 39 8.53 2.90 3.08
CA HIS A 39 8.60 1.78 4.00
C HIS A 39 8.45 2.34 5.41
N HIS A 40 7.25 2.84 5.69
CA HIS A 40 6.85 3.06 7.04
C HIS A 40 6.57 1.69 7.64
N LYS A 41 7.65 1.16 8.24
CA LYS A 41 7.68 0.22 9.36
C LYS A 41 6.82 0.80 10.51
N HIS A 42 5.52 0.97 10.27
CA HIS A 42 4.53 1.34 11.25
C HIS A 42 3.83 0.07 11.68
N SER A 43 4.54 -0.72 12.49
CA SER A 43 3.89 -1.70 13.34
C SER A 43 2.75 -0.99 14.07
N LEU A 44 1.56 -1.62 14.11
CA LEU A 44 0.43 -1.13 14.89
C LEU A 44 0.86 -0.71 16.31
N GLY A 45 1.81 -1.44 16.91
CA GLY A 45 2.37 -1.18 18.23
C GLY A 45 3.13 0.15 18.39
N ARG A 46 3.69 0.75 17.33
CA ARG A 46 4.34 2.06 17.44
C ARG A 46 3.32 3.20 17.59
N ARG A 47 2.13 3.05 16.99
CA ARG A 47 1.12 4.12 16.96
C ARG A 47 0.00 3.90 17.98
N PHE A 48 -0.27 2.65 18.33
CA PHE A 48 -1.35 2.26 19.20
C PHE A 48 -0.82 1.42 20.36
N GLU A 49 -1.22 1.79 21.56
CA GLU A 49 -1.10 0.95 22.72
C GLU A 49 -2.35 0.07 22.82
N VAL A 50 -2.21 -1.22 22.55
CA VAL A 50 -3.32 -2.17 22.55
C VAL A 50 -3.61 -2.59 23.99
N LEU A 51 -4.85 -2.40 24.42
CA LEU A 51 -5.35 -2.71 25.75
C LEU A 51 -6.16 -4.02 25.70
N GLU A 52 -7.31 -4.03 26.36
CA GLU A 52 -8.17 -5.20 26.50
C GLU A 52 -8.96 -5.57 25.23
N THR A 53 -9.54 -6.77 25.25
CA THR A 53 -10.41 -7.25 24.17
C THR A 53 -11.85 -6.84 24.44
N LEU A 54 -12.42 -6.04 23.55
CA LEU A 54 -13.82 -5.62 23.62
C LEU A 54 -14.77 -6.69 23.08
N GLY A 55 -14.30 -7.51 22.14
CA GLY A 55 -15.15 -8.54 21.54
C GLY A 55 -14.42 -9.50 20.62
N ARG A 56 -15.11 -10.60 20.29
CA ARG A 56 -14.68 -11.61 19.32
C ARG A 56 -15.83 -11.82 18.34
N GLY A 57 -15.52 -11.79 17.05
CA GLY A 57 -16.48 -12.02 15.98
C GLY A 57 -15.94 -13.01 14.95
N THR A 58 -16.74 -13.28 13.92
CA THR A 58 -16.46 -14.26 12.86
C THR A 58 -15.06 -14.10 12.26
N TYR A 59 -14.69 -12.86 11.93
CA TYR A 59 -13.46 -12.56 11.20
C TYR A 59 -12.27 -12.21 12.11
N GLY A 60 -12.45 -12.14 13.43
CA GLY A 60 -11.35 -11.92 14.37
C GLY A 60 -11.73 -11.24 15.68
N LYS A 61 -10.83 -10.40 16.20
CA LYS A 61 -10.96 -9.82 17.56
C LYS A 61 -10.98 -8.30 17.49
N VAL A 62 -11.80 -7.68 18.33
CA VAL A 62 -11.83 -6.23 18.54
C VAL A 62 -11.17 -5.93 19.87
N LYS A 63 -10.18 -5.04 19.86
CA LYS A 63 -9.47 -4.59 21.05
C LYS A 63 -9.57 -3.10 21.24
N LEU A 64 -9.62 -2.66 22.49
CA LEU A 64 -9.45 -1.27 22.86
C LEU A 64 -7.98 -0.89 22.65
N ALA A 65 -7.72 0.32 22.18
CA ALA A 65 -6.36 0.83 22.07
C ALA A 65 -6.29 2.34 22.24
N LEU A 66 -5.17 2.84 22.74
CA LEU A 66 -4.87 4.26 22.84
C LEU A 66 -3.97 4.70 21.67
N GLU A 67 -4.40 5.68 20.88
CA GLU A 67 -3.59 6.30 19.83
C GLU A 67 -2.56 7.25 20.46
N ARG A 68 -1.28 6.84 20.47
CA ARG A 68 -0.20 7.55 21.19
C ARG A 68 -0.04 9.01 20.77
N GLN A 69 -0.25 9.33 19.50
CA GLN A 69 -0.07 10.69 18.98
C GLN A 69 -1.17 11.66 19.36
N ARG A 70 -2.40 11.16 19.55
CA ARG A 70 -3.59 12.00 19.75
C ARG A 70 -4.24 11.82 21.13
N GLY A 71 -3.80 10.83 21.91
CA GLY A 71 -4.43 10.45 23.18
C GLY A 71 -5.86 9.94 23.02
N LYS A 72 -6.29 9.59 21.79
CA LYS A 72 -7.67 9.14 21.53
C LYS A 72 -7.78 7.64 21.68
N THR A 73 -8.79 7.21 22.41
CA THR A 73 -9.18 5.80 22.49
C THR A 73 -9.87 5.36 21.19
N VAL A 74 -9.49 4.19 20.69
CA VAL A 74 -10.02 3.60 19.46
C VAL A 74 -10.28 2.11 19.64
N ALA A 75 -11.16 1.57 18.80
CA ALA A 75 -11.32 0.13 18.64
C ALA A 75 -10.50 -0.35 17.43
N ILE A 76 -9.74 -1.43 17.61
CA ILE A 76 -8.96 -2.08 16.54
C ILE A 76 -9.53 -3.47 16.30
N LYS A 77 -10.16 -3.65 15.12
CA LYS A 77 -10.61 -4.97 14.62
C LYS A 77 -9.43 -5.63 13.90
N SER A 78 -8.84 -6.65 14.52
CA SER A 78 -7.83 -7.51 13.91
C SER A 78 -8.53 -8.63 13.13
N ILE A 79 -8.29 -8.68 11.82
CA ILE A 79 -8.83 -9.71 10.93
C ILE A 79 -7.80 -10.82 10.75
N ARG A 80 -8.22 -12.07 10.94
CA ARG A 80 -7.31 -13.21 10.77
C ARG A 80 -7.18 -13.57 9.28
N LYS A 81 -5.95 -13.66 8.76
CA LYS A 81 -5.68 -13.98 7.35
C LYS A 81 -6.16 -15.38 6.94
N ASP A 82 -6.19 -16.33 7.86
CA ASP A 82 -6.68 -17.69 7.63
C ASP A 82 -8.20 -17.77 7.40
N ARG A 83 -8.95 -16.77 7.87
CA ARG A 83 -10.39 -16.61 7.61
C ARG A 83 -10.72 -15.87 6.30
N LEU A 84 -9.70 -15.59 5.48
CA LEU A 84 -9.82 -14.91 4.19
C LEU A 84 -9.47 -15.85 3.02
N ARG A 85 -9.68 -17.16 3.19
CA ARG A 85 -9.33 -18.15 2.16
C ARG A 85 -10.37 -18.20 1.04
N ASP A 86 -11.64 -18.02 1.39
CA ASP A 86 -12.76 -18.02 0.45
C ASP A 86 -12.97 -16.62 -0.17
N ASP A 87 -13.37 -16.60 -1.44
CA ASP A 87 -13.79 -15.40 -2.16
C ASP A 87 -15.05 -14.78 -1.53
N LEU A 88 -15.96 -15.61 -1.00
CA LEU A 88 -17.15 -15.13 -0.31
C LEU A 88 -16.80 -14.34 0.96
N ASP A 89 -15.86 -14.85 1.77
CA ASP A 89 -15.38 -14.16 2.99
C ASP A 89 -14.70 -12.82 2.63
N ARG A 90 -13.92 -12.81 1.55
CA ARG A 90 -13.29 -11.59 1.04
C ARG A 90 -14.34 -10.58 0.58
N ALA A 91 -15.35 -11.02 -0.15
CA ALA A 91 -16.45 -10.17 -0.62
C ALA A 91 -17.24 -9.59 0.56
N HIS A 92 -17.55 -10.40 1.58
CA HIS A 92 -18.24 -9.93 2.79
C HIS A 92 -17.44 -8.87 3.55
N ILE A 93 -16.15 -9.10 3.77
CA ILE A 93 -15.30 -8.13 4.47
C ILE A 93 -15.13 -6.86 3.63
N GLN A 94 -14.94 -6.99 2.32
CA GLN A 94 -14.82 -5.85 1.42
C GLN A 94 -16.10 -5.00 1.44
N ARG A 95 -17.27 -5.65 1.42
CA ARG A 95 -18.57 -4.98 1.54
C ARG A 95 -18.76 -4.29 2.89
N GLU A 96 -18.41 -4.94 4.00
CA GLU A 96 -18.46 -4.33 5.34
C GLU A 96 -17.57 -3.07 5.40
N ILE A 97 -16.40 -3.16 4.77
CA ILE A 97 -15.49 -2.04 4.63
C ILE A 97 -16.17 -0.93 3.81
N GLU A 98 -16.63 -1.18 2.61
CA GLU A 98 -17.19 -0.13 1.75
C GLU A 98 -18.37 0.60 2.41
N ILE A 99 -19.31 -0.15 2.98
CA ILE A 99 -20.48 0.42 3.67
C ILE A 99 -20.04 1.31 4.83
N THR A 100 -19.16 0.82 5.71
CA THR A 100 -18.78 1.62 6.89
C THR A 100 -17.81 2.76 6.53
N ALA A 101 -17.16 2.71 5.36
CA ALA A 101 -16.29 3.77 4.89
C ALA A 101 -17.08 5.00 4.44
N SER A 102 -18.24 4.80 3.82
CA SER A 102 -19.05 5.86 3.23
C SER A 102 -19.99 6.53 4.22
N LEU A 103 -20.21 5.94 5.40
CA LEU A 103 -21.08 6.50 6.43
C LEU A 103 -20.36 7.58 7.24
N VAL A 104 -20.94 8.78 7.25
CA VAL A 104 -20.54 9.92 8.09
C VAL A 104 -21.80 10.45 8.77
N HIS A 105 -22.00 10.08 10.03
CA HIS A 105 -23.18 10.48 10.80
C HIS A 105 -22.84 10.51 12.30
N PRO A 106 -23.35 11.47 13.09
CA PRO A 106 -23.03 11.58 14.52
C PRO A 106 -23.33 10.32 15.33
N ASN A 107 -24.35 9.55 14.92
CA ASN A 107 -24.77 8.31 15.59
C ASN A 107 -24.22 7.03 14.94
N ILE A 108 -23.30 7.14 13.98
CA ILE A 108 -22.65 5.98 13.33
C ILE A 108 -21.16 6.05 13.58
N ILE A 109 -20.57 4.93 13.98
CA ILE A 109 -19.13 4.87 14.26
C ILE A 109 -18.35 5.11 12.97
N GLN A 110 -17.58 6.20 12.97
CA GLN A 110 -16.69 6.48 11.85
C GLN A 110 -15.52 5.49 11.83
N ARG A 111 -15.43 4.72 10.74
CA ARG A 111 -14.26 3.87 10.54
C ARG A 111 -13.04 4.70 10.15
N ARG A 112 -11.92 4.45 10.81
CA ARG A 112 -10.60 5.01 10.43
C ARG A 112 -9.90 4.13 9.40
N ARG A 113 -8.81 4.66 8.82
CA ARG A 113 -7.98 3.98 7.82
C ARG A 113 -7.56 2.58 8.28
N GLY A 114 -7.70 1.58 7.41
CA GLY A 114 -7.22 0.22 7.64
C GLY A 114 -5.69 0.08 7.51
N PHE A 115 -5.12 -0.89 8.19
CA PHE A 115 -3.69 -1.22 8.13
C PHE A 115 -3.51 -2.68 7.73
N ARG A 116 -2.57 -2.95 6.84
CA ARG A 116 -2.14 -4.31 6.50
C ARG A 116 -0.73 -4.51 7.01
N ASN A 117 -0.50 -5.63 7.69
CA ASN A 117 0.86 -6.05 8.01
C ASN A 117 1.42 -6.83 6.82
N SER A 118 2.56 -6.37 6.32
CA SER A 118 3.42 -7.13 5.40
C SER A 118 3.97 -8.32 6.19
N SER A 119 3.41 -9.49 5.98
CA SER A 119 3.97 -10.76 6.45
C SER A 119 3.93 -11.69 5.26
#